data_AF-A0A932LBL6-F1
#
_entry.id   AF-A0A932LBL6-F1
#
_cell.length_a   1.000
_cell.length_b   1.000
_cell.length_c   1.000
_cell.angle_alpha   90.00
_cell.angle_beta   90.00
_cell.angle_gamma   90.00
#
_symmetry.space_group_name_H-M   'P 1'
#
loop_
_entity.id
_entity.type
_entity.pdbx_description
1 polymer ?
#
loop_
_entity_poly.entity_id
_entity_poly.type
_entity_poly.pdbx_seq_one_letter_code
_entity_poly.pdbx_strand_id
1 'polypeptide(L)' 'MPDKSPEVEMAADGAGRGSISLDQLIAFNDELAALVRAGLPLERSLCELAPDIPGSLGDTVQVLAARLSRGESLPQALTA' A
#
# COMPACT_ATOMS: atom_id res chain seq x y z
N MET A 1 16.11 11.23 -46.40
CA MET A 1 15.51 10.18 -45.54
C MET A 1 16.66 9.37 -44.96
N PRO A 2 16.91 9.53 -43.66
CA PRO A 2 16.30 8.62 -42.69
C PRO A 2 15.61 9.37 -41.54
N ASP A 3 14.33 9.08 -41.38
CA ASP A 3 13.56 9.27 -40.16
C ASP A 3 13.77 8.01 -39.31
N LYS A 4 14.34 8.19 -38.12
CA LYS A 4 14.37 7.22 -37.01
C LYS A 4 15.03 7.89 -35.81
N SER A 5 14.30 8.82 -35.22
CA SER A 5 14.46 9.08 -33.80
C SER A 5 13.77 7.94 -33.05
N PRO A 6 14.44 7.23 -32.12
CA PRO A 6 13.72 6.34 -31.23
C PRO A 6 12.85 7.20 -30.31
N GLU A 7 11.53 7.05 -30.40
CA GLU A 7 10.62 7.39 -29.32
C GLU A 7 11.03 6.54 -28.12
N VAL A 8 11.89 7.10 -27.28
CA VAL A 8 12.14 6.59 -25.94
C VAL A 8 10.82 6.69 -25.20
N GLU A 9 10.18 5.54 -25.07
CA GLU A 9 9.16 5.22 -24.08
C GLU A 9 9.72 5.60 -22.71
N MET A 10 9.53 6.86 -22.31
CA MET A 10 9.73 7.29 -20.94
C MET A 10 8.56 6.73 -20.14
N ALA A 11 8.72 5.47 -19.73
CA ALA A 11 8.13 4.97 -18.52
C ALA A 11 8.65 5.85 -17.37
N ALA A 12 7.93 6.95 -17.13
CA ALA A 12 8.05 7.70 -15.91
C ALA A 12 7.35 6.90 -14.80
N ASP A 13 7.91 5.76 -14.45
CA ASP A 13 7.75 5.23 -13.10
C ASP A 13 8.64 6.09 -12.21
N GLY A 14 8.12 7.29 -11.93
CA GLY A 14 8.74 8.22 -11.01
C GLY A 14 8.74 7.55 -9.65
N ALA A 15 9.90 7.03 -9.26
CA ALA A 15 10.26 6.71 -7.88
C ALA A 15 10.29 8.00 -7.03
N GLY A 16 9.14 8.65 -6.92
CA GLY A 16 8.77 9.52 -5.81
C GLY A 16 7.91 8.68 -4.89
N ARG A 17 8.01 8.92 -3.58
CA ARG A 17 6.99 8.46 -2.63
C ARG A 17 5.64 9.05 -3.05
N GLY A 18 4.92 8.36 -3.94
CA GLY A 18 3.68 8.83 -4.53
C GLY A 18 2.67 9.16 -3.43
N SER A 19 1.96 10.26 -3.57
CA SER A 19 0.85 10.58 -2.69
C SER A 19 -0.21 9.47 -2.75
N ILE A 20 -0.65 8.97 -1.59
CA ILE A 20 -1.79 8.05 -1.50
C ILE A 20 -3.04 8.80 -1.98
N SER A 21 -3.77 8.25 -2.96
CA SER A 21 -5.02 8.87 -3.41
C SER A 21 -6.17 8.63 -2.42
N LEU A 22 -7.20 9.47 -2.47
CA LEU A 22 -8.39 9.28 -1.63
C LEU A 22 -9.08 7.95 -1.94
N ASP A 23 -9.21 7.57 -3.21
CA ASP A 23 -9.85 6.32 -3.61
C ASP A 23 -9.09 5.10 -3.12
N GLN A 24 -7.75 5.14 -3.19
CA GLN A 24 -6.89 4.09 -2.65
C GLN A 24 -7.07 3.96 -1.13
N LEU A 25 -7.18 5.08 -0.42
CA LEU A 25 -7.40 5.10 1.02
C LEU A 25 -8.79 4.57 1.41
N ILE A 26 -9.82 4.91 0.64
CA ILE A 26 -11.20 4.40 0.84
C ILE A 26 -11.21 2.89 0.64
N ALA A 27 -10.69 2.40 -0.50
CA ALA A 27 -10.65 0.98 -0.81
C ALA A 27 -9.88 0.17 0.26
N PHE A 28 -8.77 0.72 0.76
CA PHE A 28 -8.03 0.10 1.85
C PHE A 28 -8.84 0.03 3.15
N ASN A 29 -9.59 1.09 3.51
CA ASN A 29 -10.44 1.06 4.70
C ASN A 29 -11.58 0.05 4.58
N ASP A 30 -12.15 -0.13 3.39
CA ASP A 30 -13.18 -1.14 3.15
C ASP A 30 -12.63 -2.56 3.37
N GLU A 31 -11.42 -2.82 2.87
CA GLU A 31 -10.72 -4.09 3.07
C GLU A 31 -10.38 -4.32 4.54
N LEU A 32 -9.79 -3.32 5.22
CA LEU A 32 -9.50 -3.37 6.66
C LEU A 32 -10.75 -3.71 7.47
N ALA A 33 -11.86 -3.05 7.16
CA ALA A 33 -13.13 -3.28 7.84
C ALA A 33 -13.70 -4.67 7.51
N ALA A 34 -13.48 -5.20 6.31
CA ALA A 34 -13.86 -6.56 5.94
C ALA A 34 -13.07 -7.59 6.76
N LEU A 35 -11.76 -7.43 6.89
CA LEU A 35 -10.89 -8.28 7.71
C LEU A 35 -11.35 -8.31 9.18
N VAL A 36 -11.64 -7.14 9.76
CA VAL A 36 -12.16 -7.04 11.13
C VAL A 36 -13.50 -7.75 11.28
N ARG A 37 -14.44 -7.52 10.36
CA ARG A 37 -15.77 -8.17 10.40
C ARG A 37 -15.69 -9.68 10.22
N ALA A 38 -14.73 -10.17 9.45
CA ALA A 38 -14.47 -11.60 9.27
C ALA A 38 -13.80 -12.26 10.50
N GLY A 39 -13.35 -11.47 11.48
CA GLY A 39 -12.63 -11.97 12.65
C GLY A 39 -11.22 -12.45 12.32
N LEU A 40 -10.64 -11.96 11.21
CA LEU A 40 -9.28 -12.31 10.81
C LEU A 40 -8.24 -11.48 11.58
N PRO A 41 -7.11 -12.06 12.01
CA PRO A 41 -6.01 -11.31 12.62
C PRO A 41 -5.44 -10.28 11.64
N LEU A 42 -5.41 -9.01 12.04
CA LEU A 42 -4.97 -7.91 11.17
C LEU A 42 -3.48 -7.98 10.83
N GLU A 43 -2.66 -8.41 11.79
CA GLU A 43 -1.21 -8.53 11.65
C GLU A 43 -0.84 -9.41 10.46
N ARG A 44 -1.48 -10.60 10.41
CA ARG A 44 -1.27 -11.58 9.36
C ARG A 44 -1.89 -11.12 8.05
N SER A 45 -3.17 -10.75 8.08
CA SER A 45 -3.93 -10.43 6.87
C SER A 45 -3.35 -9.22 6.13
N LEU A 46 -2.88 -8.20 6.86
CA LEU A 46 -2.23 -7.04 6.25
C LEU A 46 -0.83 -7.36 5.70
N CYS A 47 -0.09 -8.27 6.34
CA CYS A 47 1.19 -8.75 5.80
C CYS A 47 0.99 -9.53 4.49
N GLU A 48 -0.10 -10.29 4.38
CA GLU A 48 -0.46 -11.03 3.18
C GLU A 48 -0.98 -10.10 2.07
N LEU A 49 -1.69 -9.02 2.44
CA LEU A 49 -2.25 -8.03 1.51
C LEU A 49 -1.22 -7.04 0.96
N ALA A 50 -0.24 -6.62 1.77
CA ALA A 50 0.69 -5.54 1.42
C ALA A 50 1.41 -5.72 0.05
N PRO A 51 1.89 -6.93 -0.33
CA PRO A 51 2.54 -7.15 -1.62
C PRO A 51 1.64 -6.91 -2.84
N ASP A 52 0.31 -7.01 -2.67
CA ASP A 52 -0.66 -6.80 -3.73
C ASP A 52 -1.04 -5.32 -3.90
N ILE A 53 -0.60 -4.44 -2.97
CA ILE A 53 -0.87 -3.01 -3.01
C ILE A 53 0.36 -2.28 -3.59
N PRO A 54 0.27 -1.67 -4.78
CA PRO A 54 1.40 -0.96 -5.35
C PRO A 54 1.63 0.42 -4.71
N GLY A 55 2.88 0.88 -4.75
CA GLY A 55 3.27 2.24 -4.38
C GLY A 55 3.22 2.53 -2.87
N SER A 56 3.17 3.81 -2.52
CA SER A 56 3.32 4.27 -1.12
C SER A 56 2.27 3.74 -0.16
N LEU A 57 1.07 3.36 -0.65
CA LEU A 57 0.07 2.73 0.19
C LEU A 57 0.53 1.34 0.62
N GLY A 58 1.08 0.54 -0.29
CA GLY A 58 1.64 -0.78 0.04
C GLY A 58 2.76 -0.69 1.06
N ASP A 59 3.68 0.26 0.90
CA ASP A 59 4.73 0.54 1.89
C ASP A 59 4.14 0.87 3.27
N THR A 60 3.10 1.71 3.30
CA THR A 60 2.40 2.10 4.54
C THR A 60 1.72 0.89 5.20
N VAL A 61 1.05 0.04 4.41
CA VAL A 61 0.38 -1.17 4.89
C VAL A 61 1.40 -2.19 5.42
N GLN A 62 2.55 -2.33 4.76
CA GLN A 62 3.63 -3.20 5.20
C GLN A 62 4.21 -2.73 6.55
N VAL A 63 4.40 -1.43 6.74
CA VAL A 63 4.84 -0.85 8.02
C VAL A 63 3.79 -1.07 9.10
N LEU A 64 2.51 -0.83 8.79
CA LEU A 64 1.39 -1.06 9.71
C LEU A 64 1.35 -2.52 10.17
N ALA A 65 1.41 -3.48 9.25
CA ALA A 65 1.42 -4.91 9.54
C ALA A 65 2.60 -5.31 10.44
N ALA A 66 3.79 -4.77 10.17
CA ALA A 66 4.99 -5.03 10.95
C ALA A 66 4.89 -4.46 12.39
N ARG A 67 4.22 -3.33 12.60
CA ARG A 67 3.99 -2.73 13.92
C ARG A 67 2.96 -3.52 14.72
N LEU A 68 1.83 -3.87 14.10
CA LEU A 68 0.82 -4.72 14.73
C LEU A 68 1.42 -6.07 15.12
N SER A 69 2.27 -6.67 14.27
CA SER A 69 2.96 -7.94 14.55
C SER A 69 3.89 -7.89 15.77
N ARG A 70 4.31 -6.70 16.22
CA ARG A 70 5.09 -6.50 17.46
C ARG A 70 4.22 -6.33 18.70
N GLY A 71 2.89 -6.42 18.55
CA GLY A 71 1.93 -6.22 19.63
C GLY A 71 1.53 -4.77 19.86
N GLU A 72 1.86 -3.85 18.95
CA GLU A 72 1.31 -2.49 18.99
C GLU A 72 -0.20 -2.53 18.70
N SER A 73 -0.98 -1.74 19.42
CA SER A 73 -2.41 -1.56 19.11
C SER A 73 -2.59 -0.77 17.81
N LEU A 74 -3.72 -0.94 17.13
CA LEU A 74 -4.01 -0.24 15.87
C LEU A 74 -3.87 1.29 15.97
N PRO A 75 -4.39 1.98 17.01
CA PRO A 75 -4.17 3.42 17.16
C PRO A 75 -2.69 3.79 17.30
N GLN A 76 -1.89 3.00 18.02
CA GLN A 76 -0.44 3.24 18.14
C GLN A 76 0.22 3.06 16.77
N ALA A 77 -0.14 2.01 16.04
CA ALA A 77 0.44 1.64 14.77
C ALA A 77 0.17 2.66 13.64
N LEU A 78 -0.87 3.50 13.77
CA LEU A 78 -1.28 4.52 12.79
C LEU A 78 -0.63 5.89 12.96
N THR A 79 -0.05 6.24 14.11
CA THR A 79 0.49 7.60 14.38
C THR A 79 1.92 7.82 13.89
N ALA A 80 2.35 7.15 12.81
CA ALA A 80 3.70 7.31 12.24
C ALA A 80 3.85 8.58 11.41
#